data_AF-A0A3D1T1S0-F1
#
_entry.id   AF-A0A3D1T1S0-F1
#
_cell.length_a   1.000
_cell.length_b   1.000
_cell.length_c   1.000
_cell.angle_alpha   90.00
_cell.angle_beta   90.00
_cell.angle_gamma   90.00
#
_symmetry.space_group_name_H-M   'P 1'
#
loop_
_entity.id
_entity.type
_entity.pdbx_description
1 polymer ?
#
loop_
_entity_poly.entity_id
_entity_poly.type
_entity_poly.pdbx_seq_one_letter_code
_entity_poly.pdbx_strand_id
1 'polypeptide(L)'
;MLGNKPRAIMAGILIIVLGLSILGPGNMELLAYERNLLCAEVFLDLDNDGWDERLTLTREGDCEEYGIDLSPGQFYRILIDTTVSKREPGWKRVFDSSEHSVMQYFCGDLFYKDKALFRLENKNGNKFPELYFAEWNGNGSPEGVVIIEYVNNRYQILLRATLGLLEFRDLDNDGIVELCGIASFGQIARVAEPSFLVAYTYKDNKYISSYEMTKHLHEERLKKYEEEFAENPNEMSLGWLLGLCAFGGFLDRGKEVISENEDLILQSGSTPEQIYEDFNFLYSYRLESWERVRAGKWM
;
A
#
# COMPACT_ATOMS: atom_id res chain seq x y z
N MET A 1 38.61 -9.55 68.55
CA MET A 1 38.67 -10.85 67.84
C MET A 1 37.51 -10.89 66.86
N LEU A 2 37.82 -11.09 65.56
CA LEU A 2 37.03 -11.68 64.45
C LEU A 2 35.49 -11.45 64.44
N GLY A 3 34.81 -10.91 63.42
CA GLY A 3 35.08 -10.76 61.99
C GLY A 3 33.85 -11.21 61.16
N ASN A 4 33.45 -10.37 60.20
CA ASN A 4 32.71 -10.65 58.94
C ASN A 4 31.19 -10.96 58.87
N LYS A 5 30.48 -9.92 58.36
CA LYS A 5 29.69 -9.81 57.10
C LYS A 5 28.30 -10.50 56.92
N PRO A 6 27.44 -9.90 56.04
CA PRO A 6 25.97 -9.97 56.08
C PRO A 6 25.36 -10.84 54.96
N ARG A 7 24.05 -11.12 55.06
CA ARG A 7 23.20 -11.49 53.91
C ARG A 7 21.83 -10.84 53.99
N ALA A 8 21.35 -10.47 52.81
CA ALA A 8 20.20 -9.64 52.53
C ALA A 8 19.07 -10.44 51.85
N ILE A 9 17.95 -9.74 51.65
CA ILE A 9 16.89 -9.95 50.64
C ILE A 9 15.73 -10.85 51.06
N MET A 10 14.53 -10.25 51.11
CA MET A 10 13.24 -10.83 50.67
C MET A 10 12.26 -9.67 50.44
N ALA A 11 12.30 -9.09 49.25
CA ALA A 11 11.22 -8.27 48.71
C ALA A 11 10.58 -9.10 47.59
N GLY A 12 9.38 -9.61 47.86
CA GLY A 12 8.61 -10.37 46.88
C GLY A 12 7.97 -9.44 45.87
N ILE A 13 8.18 -9.72 44.58
CA ILE A 13 7.35 -9.21 43.49
C ILE A 13 7.10 -10.35 42.50
N LEU A 14 5.86 -10.83 42.56
CA LEU A 14 4.95 -11.20 41.47
C LEU A 14 5.55 -11.84 40.20
N ILE A 15 5.29 -13.14 40.07
CA ILE A 15 5.43 -13.94 38.86
C ILE A 15 4.31 -13.56 37.88
N ILE A 16 4.67 -13.09 36.68
CA ILE A 16 3.82 -13.21 35.49
C ILE A 16 4.55 -14.14 34.52
N VAL A 17 3.92 -15.28 34.28
CA VAL A 17 4.29 -16.31 33.31
C VAL A 17 3.95 -15.82 31.92
N LEU A 18 4.87 -15.98 30.95
CA LEU A 18 4.52 -16.33 29.56
C LEU A 18 5.76 -16.86 28.80
N GLY A 19 5.86 -18.19 28.76
CA GLY A 19 6.09 -18.96 27.53
C GLY A 19 7.42 -18.80 26.78
N LEU A 20 8.48 -19.41 27.31
CA LEU A 20 9.58 -19.93 26.50
C LEU A 20 9.04 -20.98 25.50
N SER A 21 9.19 -20.72 24.21
CA SER A 21 9.27 -21.76 23.18
C SER A 21 10.68 -21.75 22.63
N ILE A 22 11.34 -22.88 22.83
CA ILE A 22 12.73 -23.21 22.51
C ILE A 22 12.95 -23.09 20.99
N LEU A 23 13.84 -22.20 20.56
CA LEU A 23 14.50 -22.30 19.25
C LEU A 23 15.88 -22.93 19.47
N GLY A 24 16.06 -24.12 18.91
CA GLY A 24 17.34 -24.82 18.89
C GLY A 24 18.38 -24.09 18.03
N PRO A 25 19.67 -24.44 18.17
CA PRO A 25 20.74 -23.87 17.36
C PRO A 25 20.68 -24.51 15.97
N GLY A 26 19.82 -24.00 15.11
CA GLY A 26 19.68 -24.42 13.72
C GLY A 26 19.83 -23.22 12.81
N ASN A 27 21.02 -23.05 12.25
CA ASN A 27 21.35 -22.15 11.15
C ASN A 27 21.21 -20.64 11.41
N MET A 28 21.89 -20.15 12.46
CA MET A 28 22.52 -18.83 12.40
C MET A 28 23.80 -18.91 11.54
N GLU A 29 23.67 -19.28 10.27
CA GLU A 29 24.56 -18.73 9.25
C GLU A 29 23.90 -17.44 8.74
N LEU A 30 23.74 -16.48 9.67
CA LEU A 30 23.75 -15.09 9.29
C LEU A 30 25.13 -14.89 8.67
N LEU A 31 25.15 -14.89 7.34
CA LEU A 31 26.26 -14.41 6.55
C LEU A 31 26.79 -13.15 7.22
N ALA A 32 28.08 -13.16 7.51
CA ALA A 32 28.86 -11.99 7.85
C ALA A 32 28.79 -11.00 6.68
N TYR A 33 27.65 -10.31 6.55
CA TYR A 33 27.43 -9.25 5.60
C TYR A 33 27.87 -7.97 6.28
N GLU A 34 28.92 -7.39 5.73
CA GLU A 34 29.51 -6.09 6.05
C GLU A 34 28.49 -5.07 6.56
N ARG A 35 28.73 -4.51 7.76
CA ARG A 35 28.35 -3.17 8.27
C ARG A 35 27.11 -2.46 7.68
N ASN A 36 26.00 -3.17 7.49
CA ASN A 36 24.78 -2.62 6.91
C ASN A 36 23.64 -2.71 7.93
N LEU A 37 23.11 -1.56 8.34
CA LEU A 37 21.93 -1.46 9.20
C LEU A 37 20.68 -1.76 8.37
N LEU A 38 19.79 -2.61 8.88
CA LEU A 38 18.46 -2.83 8.31
C LEU A 38 17.57 -1.65 8.69
N CYS A 39 17.12 -0.87 7.70
CA CYS A 39 16.35 0.35 7.99
C CYS A 39 14.89 0.27 7.55
N ALA A 40 14.60 -0.43 6.45
CA ALA A 40 13.23 -0.73 6.05
C ALA A 40 13.13 -2.11 5.41
N GLU A 41 12.04 -2.80 5.71
CA GLU A 41 11.71 -4.12 5.17
C GLU A 41 10.24 -4.11 4.74
N VAL A 42 9.98 -4.55 3.51
CA VAL A 42 8.64 -4.69 2.94
C VAL A 42 8.55 -6.06 2.27
N PHE A 43 7.42 -6.72 2.44
CA PHE A 43 7.09 -8.00 1.81
C PHE A 43 6.06 -7.73 0.71
N LEU A 44 6.34 -8.16 -0.51
CA LEU A 44 5.52 -7.95 -1.70
C LEU A 44 5.61 -9.19 -2.60
N ASP A 45 4.49 -9.72 -3.09
CA ASP A 45 4.46 -10.75 -4.14
C ASP A 45 4.73 -10.09 -5.52
N LEU A 46 6.01 -9.87 -5.84
CA LEU A 46 6.45 -9.08 -7.01
C LEU A 46 6.35 -9.87 -8.32
N ASP A 47 6.45 -11.20 -8.26
CA ASP A 47 6.37 -12.07 -9.44
C ASP A 47 5.03 -12.82 -9.57
N ASN A 48 4.14 -12.65 -8.59
CA ASN A 48 2.79 -13.22 -8.55
C ASN A 48 2.81 -14.75 -8.58
N ASP A 49 3.71 -15.35 -7.82
CA ASP A 49 3.79 -16.79 -7.59
C ASP A 49 3.06 -17.25 -6.31
N GLY A 50 2.49 -16.28 -5.57
CA GLY A 50 1.77 -16.45 -4.32
C GLY A 50 2.67 -16.39 -3.07
N TRP A 51 3.90 -15.89 -3.20
CA TRP A 51 4.86 -15.73 -2.09
C TRP A 51 5.45 -14.34 -2.08
N ASP A 52 5.62 -13.79 -0.88
CA ASP A 52 6.18 -12.45 -0.76
C ASP A 52 7.72 -12.46 -0.96
N GLU A 53 8.20 -11.66 -1.89
CA GLU A 53 9.58 -11.17 -1.92
C GLU A 53 9.83 -10.18 -0.78
N ARG A 54 11.01 -10.30 -0.18
CA ARG A 54 11.49 -9.39 0.83
C ARG A 54 12.33 -8.29 0.20
N LEU A 55 11.75 -7.09 0.10
CA LEU A 55 12.42 -5.86 -0.26
C LEU A 55 13.05 -5.23 0.98
N THR A 56 14.36 -5.02 0.97
CA THR A 56 15.12 -4.45 2.07
C THR A 56 15.90 -3.21 1.63
N LEU A 57 15.81 -2.14 2.42
CA LEU A 57 16.66 -0.96 2.32
C LEU A 57 17.66 -0.93 3.46
N THR A 58 18.95 -0.84 3.09
CA THR A 58 20.03 -0.78 4.07
C THR A 58 20.75 0.56 4.03
N ARG A 59 21.31 0.92 5.19
CA ARG A 59 22.19 2.08 5.35
C ARG A 59 23.57 1.61 5.82
N GLU A 60 24.64 2.29 5.42
CA GLU A 60 25.95 2.12 6.07
C GLU A 60 25.83 2.48 7.55
N GLY A 61 26.23 1.55 8.43
CA GLY A 61 26.25 1.74 9.87
C GLY A 61 27.53 1.22 10.49
N ASP A 62 28.17 2.02 11.34
CA ASP A 62 29.32 1.63 12.18
C ASP A 62 28.87 1.04 13.53
N CYS A 63 27.73 0.35 13.58
CA CYS A 63 27.09 -0.05 14.84
C CYS A 63 27.15 -1.57 15.04
N GLU A 64 27.62 -2.00 16.22
CA GLU A 64 27.64 -3.40 16.68
C GLU A 64 26.25 -3.94 17.07
N GLU A 65 25.17 -3.15 16.90
CA GLU A 65 23.80 -3.54 17.25
C GLU A 65 22.90 -3.68 16.01
N TYR A 66 22.39 -4.89 15.80
CA TYR A 66 21.25 -5.18 14.93
C TYR A 66 20.01 -4.45 15.46
N GLY A 67 19.52 -3.43 14.74
CA GLY A 67 18.30 -2.71 15.10
C GLY A 67 17.56 -2.20 13.87
N ILE A 68 16.23 -2.29 13.89
CA ILE A 68 15.35 -1.69 12.89
C ILE A 68 15.29 -0.18 13.16
N ASP A 69 15.93 0.62 12.31
CA ASP A 69 15.86 2.09 12.38
C ASP A 69 14.67 2.60 11.55
N LEU A 70 13.58 2.96 12.22
CA LEU A 70 12.35 3.50 11.61
C LEU A 70 12.44 5.00 11.27
N SER A 71 13.61 5.63 11.38
CA SER A 71 13.76 7.03 10.99
C SER A 71 13.51 7.21 9.48
N PRO A 72 12.94 8.36 9.04
CA PRO A 72 12.84 8.70 7.63
C PRO A 72 14.25 8.94 7.07
N GLY A 73 14.95 7.85 6.77
CA GLY A 73 16.35 7.83 6.39
C GLY A 73 16.52 7.75 4.88
N GLN A 74 17.61 8.34 4.41
CA GLN A 74 18.14 8.06 3.09
C GLN A 74 19.01 6.79 3.18
N PHE A 75 18.84 5.86 2.24
CA PHE A 75 19.45 4.52 2.22
C PHE A 75 20.49 4.41 1.10
N TYR A 76 21.39 3.42 1.13
CA TYR A 76 22.46 3.30 0.14
C TYR A 76 22.35 2.06 -0.75
N ARG A 77 21.53 1.08 -0.36
CA ARG A 77 21.42 -0.20 -1.06
C ARG A 77 20.01 -0.77 -0.95
N ILE A 78 19.46 -1.21 -2.07
CA ILE A 78 18.26 -2.03 -2.21
C ILE A 78 18.67 -3.49 -2.35
N LEU A 79 18.01 -4.35 -1.61
CA LEU A 79 18.14 -5.81 -1.64
C LEU A 79 16.76 -6.43 -1.88
N ILE A 80 16.67 -7.44 -2.74
CA ILE A 80 15.46 -8.28 -2.87
C ILE A 80 15.88 -9.72 -2.63
N ASP A 81 15.23 -10.36 -1.67
CA ASP A 81 15.37 -11.77 -1.39
C ASP A 81 14.04 -12.48 -1.68
N THR A 82 14.09 -13.64 -2.33
CA THR A 82 12.92 -14.53 -2.52
C THR A 82 13.07 -15.79 -1.66
N THR A 83 11.99 -16.53 -1.45
CA THR A 83 12.04 -17.78 -0.69
C THR A 83 12.76 -18.88 -1.48
N VAL A 84 13.63 -19.66 -0.81
CA VAL A 84 14.44 -20.70 -1.46
C VAL A 84 13.58 -21.82 -2.04
N SER A 85 12.55 -22.25 -1.31
CA SER A 85 11.55 -23.18 -1.81
C SER A 85 10.29 -23.17 -0.94
N LYS A 86 9.16 -23.63 -1.50
CA LYS A 86 7.88 -23.79 -0.78
C LYS A 86 7.93 -24.79 0.40
N ARG A 87 9.04 -25.50 0.60
CA ARG A 87 9.16 -26.60 1.59
C ARG A 87 10.29 -26.39 2.60
N GLU A 88 11.18 -25.44 2.37
CA GLU A 88 12.36 -25.23 3.22
C GLU A 88 12.45 -23.76 3.63
N PRO A 89 12.59 -23.47 4.95
CA PRO A 89 12.78 -22.11 5.41
C PRO A 89 14.16 -21.60 4.96
N GLY A 90 14.17 -20.55 4.13
CA GLY A 90 15.39 -19.92 3.66
C GLY A 90 15.10 -18.78 2.69
N TRP A 91 15.96 -17.76 2.71
CA TRP A 91 15.93 -16.62 1.80
C TRP A 91 17.11 -16.68 0.83
N LYS A 92 16.88 -16.37 -0.43
CA LYS A 92 17.90 -16.27 -1.47
C LYS A 92 17.90 -14.85 -2.05
N ARG A 93 19.07 -14.20 -2.01
CA ARG A 93 19.30 -12.93 -2.69
C ARG A 93 19.10 -13.08 -4.19
N VAL A 94 18.18 -12.30 -4.73
CA VAL A 94 17.93 -12.21 -6.17
C VAL A 94 18.33 -10.86 -6.74
N PHE A 95 18.26 -9.77 -5.97
CA PHE A 95 18.67 -8.46 -6.43
C PHE A 95 19.50 -7.69 -5.42
N ASP A 96 20.55 -7.02 -5.90
CA ASP A 96 21.42 -6.18 -5.10
C ASP A 96 21.87 -4.93 -5.87
N SER A 97 21.39 -3.76 -5.46
CA SER A 97 21.71 -2.50 -6.16
C SER A 97 23.18 -2.09 -6.13
N SER A 98 24.02 -2.67 -5.26
CA SER A 98 25.46 -2.39 -5.22
C SER A 98 26.23 -3.13 -6.33
N GLU A 99 25.64 -4.18 -6.90
CA GLU A 99 26.20 -4.93 -8.00
C GLU A 99 25.93 -4.16 -9.30
N HIS A 100 26.79 -3.17 -9.56
CA HIS A 100 26.67 -2.18 -10.63
C HIS A 100 26.59 -2.83 -12.03
N SER A 101 25.36 -3.04 -12.51
CA SER A 101 24.95 -3.06 -13.93
C SER A 101 23.46 -3.40 -14.13
N VAL A 102 22.70 -3.71 -13.08
CA VAL A 102 21.39 -4.35 -13.22
C VAL A 102 20.24 -3.38 -13.00
N MET A 103 19.99 -2.53 -14.00
CA MET A 103 18.63 -2.02 -14.25
C MET A 103 18.01 -2.62 -15.52
N GLN A 104 18.79 -3.34 -16.33
CA GLN A 104 18.36 -3.75 -17.67
C GLN A 104 17.77 -5.17 -17.75
N TYR A 105 17.97 -6.06 -16.75
CA TYR A 105 17.61 -7.48 -16.91
C TYR A 105 17.30 -8.20 -15.60
N PHE A 106 16.36 -7.71 -14.79
CA PHE A 106 15.79 -8.56 -13.74
C PHE A 106 14.30 -8.81 -13.99
N CYS A 107 14.05 -9.83 -14.82
CA CYS A 107 12.75 -10.48 -14.98
C CYS A 107 12.82 -11.79 -14.18
N GLY A 108 11.89 -11.99 -13.26
CA GLY A 108 11.58 -13.33 -12.78
C GLY A 108 11.15 -14.17 -13.98
N ASP A 109 11.59 -15.42 -14.04
CA ASP A 109 11.15 -16.37 -15.05
C ASP A 109 9.64 -16.59 -14.83
N LEU A 110 8.78 -16.31 -15.83
CA LEU A 110 7.52 -17.02 -16.15
C LEU A 110 6.70 -16.27 -17.24
N PHE A 111 6.96 -16.68 -18.49
CA PHE A 111 6.07 -16.67 -19.68
C PHE A 111 5.63 -15.38 -20.40
N TYR A 112 5.84 -14.17 -19.88
CA TYR A 112 5.53 -12.95 -20.64
C TYR A 112 6.65 -11.92 -20.54
N LYS A 113 7.18 -11.49 -21.70
CA LYS A 113 8.35 -10.60 -21.86
C LYS A 113 8.22 -9.19 -21.23
N ASP A 114 7.08 -8.85 -20.63
CA ASP A 114 6.74 -7.50 -20.17
C ASP A 114 6.55 -7.39 -18.63
N LYS A 115 6.92 -8.42 -17.85
CA LYS A 115 6.75 -8.46 -16.39
C LYS A 115 8.07 -8.23 -15.64
N ALA A 116 8.50 -6.98 -15.52
CA ALA A 116 9.61 -6.61 -14.64
C ALA A 116 9.13 -6.54 -13.17
N LEU A 117 9.94 -7.03 -12.22
CA LEU A 117 9.65 -6.98 -10.77
C LEU A 117 9.52 -5.54 -10.25
N PHE A 118 10.17 -4.61 -10.94
CA PHE A 118 10.05 -3.19 -10.69
C PHE A 118 10.24 -2.41 -12.00
N ARG A 119 9.81 -1.16 -12.02
CA ARG A 119 9.97 -0.25 -13.17
C ARG A 119 10.79 0.95 -12.78
N LEU A 120 11.61 1.44 -13.71
CA LEU A 120 12.29 2.73 -13.60
C LEU A 120 11.59 3.72 -14.51
N GLU A 121 10.94 4.72 -13.94
CA GLU A 121 10.25 5.76 -14.71
C GLU A 121 10.56 7.14 -14.11
N ASN A 122 10.10 8.23 -14.73
CA ASN A 122 10.16 9.57 -14.15
C ASN A 122 8.76 10.19 -14.27
N LYS A 123 7.79 9.63 -13.54
CA LYS A 123 6.38 9.98 -13.75
C LYS A 123 6.01 11.32 -13.13
N ASN A 124 6.71 11.73 -12.07
CA ASN A 124 6.51 13.06 -11.48
C ASN A 124 7.18 14.19 -12.29
N GLY A 125 7.93 13.85 -13.34
CA GLY A 125 8.56 14.81 -14.25
C GLY A 125 9.72 15.59 -13.64
N ASN A 126 10.27 15.14 -12.51
CA ASN A 126 11.40 15.80 -11.87
C ASN A 126 12.74 15.39 -12.52
N LYS A 127 13.88 15.60 -11.85
CA LYS A 127 15.22 15.28 -12.41
C LYS A 127 15.69 13.86 -12.12
N PHE A 128 15.02 13.11 -11.25
CA PHE A 128 15.45 11.84 -10.70
C PHE A 128 14.39 10.76 -11.00
N PRO A 129 14.73 9.70 -11.75
CA PRO A 129 13.76 8.65 -11.99
C PRO A 129 13.42 7.88 -10.70
N GLU A 130 12.17 7.43 -10.59
CA GLU A 130 11.69 6.60 -9.50
C GLU A 130 11.66 5.10 -9.87
N LEU A 131 11.91 4.28 -8.86
CA LEU A 131 11.74 2.83 -8.84
C LEU A 131 10.35 2.51 -8.30
N TYR A 132 9.57 1.78 -9.09
CA TYR A 132 8.23 1.33 -8.75
C TYR A 132 8.25 -0.17 -8.50
N PHE A 133 8.00 -0.56 -7.25
CA PHE A 133 7.70 -1.94 -6.87
C PHE A 133 6.20 -2.01 -6.67
N ALA A 134 5.53 -2.84 -7.45
CA ALA A 134 4.10 -3.08 -7.32
C ALA A 134 3.89 -4.58 -7.40
N GLU A 135 3.12 -5.13 -6.47
CA GLU A 135 2.60 -6.49 -6.64
C GLU A 135 1.81 -6.54 -7.96
N TRP A 136 1.90 -7.67 -8.67
CA TRP A 136 1.15 -7.88 -9.90
C TRP A 136 -0.07 -8.74 -9.61
N ASN A 137 -1.27 -8.22 -9.77
CA ASN A 137 -2.46 -9.04 -9.80
C ASN A 137 -3.27 -8.72 -11.05
N GLY A 138 -3.58 -9.77 -11.81
CA GLY A 138 -4.36 -9.65 -13.04
C GLY A 138 -5.78 -9.12 -12.85
N ASN A 139 -6.24 -8.90 -11.61
CA ASN A 139 -7.63 -8.61 -11.28
C ASN A 139 -7.90 -7.18 -10.76
N GLY A 140 -6.92 -6.28 -10.85
CA GLY A 140 -7.13 -4.85 -10.57
C GLY A 140 -7.40 -4.51 -9.10
N SER A 141 -7.13 -5.42 -8.16
CA SER A 141 -7.27 -5.16 -6.72
C SER A 141 -6.17 -4.20 -6.22
N PRO A 142 -6.33 -3.56 -5.04
CA PRO A 142 -5.31 -2.70 -4.47
C PRO A 142 -4.20 -3.58 -3.93
N GLU A 143 -2.97 -3.18 -4.20
CA GLU A 143 -1.79 -4.02 -3.98
C GLU A 143 -0.67 -3.22 -3.34
N GLY A 144 0.26 -3.94 -2.73
CA GLY A 144 1.45 -3.35 -2.16
C GLY A 144 2.25 -2.60 -3.23
N VAL A 145 2.36 -1.28 -3.06
CA VAL A 145 3.13 -0.38 -3.90
C VAL A 145 4.19 0.30 -3.07
N VAL A 146 5.44 0.27 -3.53
CA VAL A 146 6.56 1.03 -2.97
C VAL A 146 7.19 1.86 -4.09
N ILE A 147 7.30 3.16 -3.86
CA ILE A 147 7.96 4.10 -4.78
C ILE A 147 9.21 4.63 -4.12
N ILE A 148 10.36 4.50 -4.79
CA ILE A 148 11.66 4.90 -4.28
C ILE A 148 12.35 5.81 -5.29
N GLU A 149 12.98 6.89 -4.82
CA GLU A 149 13.80 7.75 -5.67
C GLU A 149 15.27 7.64 -5.29
N TYR A 150 16.17 7.75 -6.26
CA TYR A 150 17.62 7.81 -6.03
C TYR A 150 18.13 9.24 -6.21
N VAL A 151 18.44 9.91 -5.09
CA VAL A 151 18.88 11.30 -5.04
C VAL A 151 20.20 11.40 -4.29
N ASN A 152 21.19 12.10 -4.86
CA ASN A 152 22.48 12.38 -4.23
C ASN A 152 23.17 11.12 -3.67
N ASN A 153 23.23 10.07 -4.48
CA ASN A 153 23.77 8.75 -4.14
C ASN A 153 23.02 7.98 -3.03
N ARG A 154 21.75 8.32 -2.79
CA ARG A 154 20.94 7.68 -1.76
C ARG A 154 19.51 7.38 -2.24
N TYR A 155 18.97 6.24 -1.82
CA TYR A 155 17.59 5.85 -2.01
C TYR A 155 16.69 6.47 -0.95
N GLN A 156 15.51 6.92 -1.34
CA GLN A 156 14.51 7.48 -0.45
C GLN A 156 13.14 6.89 -0.79
N ILE A 157 12.45 6.32 0.20
CA ILE A 157 11.05 5.90 0.03
C ILE A 157 10.19 7.16 -0.11
N LEU A 158 9.54 7.30 -1.26
CA LEU A 158 8.56 8.33 -1.54
C LEU A 158 7.15 7.91 -1.09
N LEU A 159 6.80 6.63 -1.26
CA LEU A 159 5.51 6.07 -0.88
C LEU A 159 5.66 4.59 -0.51
N ARG A 160 4.89 4.14 0.49
CA ARG A 160 4.48 2.75 0.67
C ARG A 160 2.97 2.76 0.89
N ALA A 161 2.22 2.13 -0.01
CA ALA A 161 0.77 2.07 0.14
C ALA A 161 0.14 0.82 -0.49
N THR A 162 -1.11 0.53 -0.11
CA THR A 162 -1.94 -0.47 -0.80
C THR A 162 -2.85 0.22 -1.83
N LEU A 163 -2.51 0.14 -3.11
CA LEU A 163 -3.17 0.88 -4.19
C LEU A 163 -3.33 0.03 -5.46
N GLY A 164 -4.47 0.18 -6.13
CA GLY A 164 -4.76 -0.38 -7.45
C GLY A 164 -4.88 0.72 -8.51
N LEU A 165 -4.63 0.38 -9.77
CA LEU A 165 -4.72 1.30 -10.93
C LEU A 165 -4.07 2.68 -10.70
N LEU A 166 -2.75 2.69 -10.45
CA LEU A 166 -1.99 3.92 -10.24
C LEU A 166 -2.03 4.85 -11.45
N GLU A 167 -2.35 6.11 -11.22
CA GLU A 167 -2.32 7.18 -12.22
C GLU A 167 -1.53 8.38 -11.69
N PHE A 168 -0.79 9.04 -12.58
CA PHE A 168 -0.10 10.29 -12.29
C PHE A 168 -0.77 11.39 -13.10
N ARG A 169 -1.36 12.36 -12.40
CA ARG A 169 -2.14 13.43 -13.03
C ARG A 169 -2.10 14.69 -12.19
N ASP A 170 -1.93 15.82 -12.85
CA ASP A 170 -2.14 17.14 -12.26
C ASP A 170 -3.66 17.36 -12.09
N LEU A 171 -4.16 17.16 -10.87
CA LEU A 171 -5.59 17.17 -10.58
C LEU A 171 -6.16 18.59 -10.50
N ASP A 172 -5.40 19.55 -9.97
CA ASP A 172 -5.87 20.91 -9.75
C ASP A 172 -5.30 21.95 -10.73
N ASN A 173 -4.51 21.50 -11.70
CA ASN A 173 -3.85 22.30 -12.74
C ASN A 173 -2.83 23.29 -12.15
N ASP A 174 -2.20 22.96 -11.02
CA ASP A 174 -1.16 23.78 -10.40
C ASP A 174 0.24 23.53 -10.99
N GLY A 175 0.37 22.53 -11.87
CA GLY A 175 1.62 22.11 -12.50
C GLY A 175 2.41 21.08 -11.70
N ILE A 176 1.90 20.63 -10.54
CA ILE A 176 2.42 19.53 -9.73
C ILE A 176 1.55 18.30 -10.02
N VAL A 177 2.19 17.15 -10.18
CA VAL A 177 1.49 15.91 -10.51
C VAL A 177 1.14 15.15 -9.23
N GLU A 178 -0.15 14.91 -8.99
CA GLU A 178 -0.63 14.01 -7.96
C GLU A 178 -0.49 12.55 -8.37
N LEU A 179 -0.29 11.71 -7.37
CA LEU A 179 -0.43 10.26 -7.49
C LEU A 179 -1.84 9.86 -7.07
N CYS A 180 -2.58 9.25 -7.97
CA CYS A 180 -3.93 8.76 -7.77
C CYS A 180 -3.95 7.23 -7.76
N GLY A 181 -4.87 6.64 -7.02
CA GLY A 181 -5.10 5.20 -7.05
C GLY A 181 -6.40 4.80 -6.38
N ILE A 182 -6.71 3.52 -6.51
CA ILE A 182 -7.83 2.86 -5.84
C ILE A 182 -7.31 2.24 -4.55
N ALA A 183 -7.87 2.68 -3.44
CA ALA A 183 -7.45 2.28 -2.11
C ALA A 183 -8.23 1.06 -1.59
N SER A 184 -9.47 0.90 -2.04
CA SER A 184 -10.31 -0.26 -1.70
C SER A 184 -11.36 -0.50 -2.77
N PHE A 185 -11.81 -1.75 -2.86
CA PHE A 185 -13.03 -2.14 -3.58
C PHE A 185 -14.12 -2.42 -2.56
N GLY A 186 -15.35 -2.18 -2.95
CA GLY A 186 -16.53 -2.41 -2.14
C GLY A 186 -17.69 -2.70 -3.07
N GLN A 187 -18.75 -3.25 -2.47
CA GLN A 187 -19.84 -3.85 -3.21
C GLN A 187 -21.16 -3.25 -2.74
N ILE A 188 -21.93 -2.72 -3.69
CA ILE A 188 -23.40 -2.60 -3.56
C ILE A 188 -23.98 -3.58 -4.58
N ALA A 189 -25.02 -4.33 -4.18
CA ALA A 189 -25.84 -5.12 -5.10
C ALA A 189 -25.05 -5.98 -6.11
N ARG A 190 -24.08 -6.78 -5.62
CA ARG A 190 -23.35 -7.79 -6.42
C ARG A 190 -22.44 -7.26 -7.53
N VAL A 191 -22.08 -5.98 -7.49
CA VAL A 191 -21.12 -5.38 -8.42
C VAL A 191 -19.88 -4.94 -7.65
N ALA A 192 -18.71 -5.44 -8.05
CA ALA A 192 -17.42 -5.07 -7.48
C ALA A 192 -16.78 -3.96 -8.32
N GLU A 193 -16.60 -2.78 -7.73
CA GLU A 193 -15.85 -1.67 -8.37
C GLU A 193 -15.18 -0.81 -7.29
N PRO A 194 -14.20 0.06 -7.67
CA PRO A 194 -13.37 0.76 -6.71
C PRO A 194 -14.21 1.65 -5.84
N SER A 195 -14.17 1.37 -4.55
CA SER A 195 -15.02 2.02 -3.58
C SER A 195 -14.37 3.26 -3.02
N PHE A 196 -13.06 3.26 -2.79
CA PHE A 196 -12.41 4.46 -2.30
C PHE A 196 -11.25 4.85 -3.18
N LEU A 197 -11.34 6.03 -3.80
CA LEU A 197 -10.24 6.64 -4.52
C LEU A 197 -9.37 7.42 -3.53
N VAL A 198 -8.07 7.49 -3.78
CA VAL A 198 -7.17 8.30 -2.97
C VAL A 198 -6.19 9.03 -3.87
N ALA A 199 -5.92 10.29 -3.52
CA ALA A 199 -4.90 11.09 -4.17
C ALA A 199 -3.83 11.51 -3.15
N TYR A 200 -2.59 11.57 -3.62
CA TYR A 200 -1.42 11.96 -2.87
C TYR A 200 -0.77 13.15 -3.54
N THR A 201 -0.44 14.17 -2.74
CA THR A 201 0.37 15.30 -3.19
C THR A 201 1.82 15.02 -2.85
N TYR A 202 2.73 15.39 -3.76
CA TYR A 202 4.17 15.32 -3.51
C TYR A 202 4.62 16.53 -2.69
N LYS A 203 5.03 16.29 -1.44
CA LYS A 203 5.47 17.34 -0.52
C LYS A 203 6.59 16.81 0.39
N ASP A 204 7.57 17.66 0.67
CA ASP A 204 8.70 17.33 1.56
C ASP A 204 9.41 16.02 1.13
N ASN A 205 9.56 15.84 -0.18
CA ASN A 205 10.15 14.68 -0.85
C ASN A 205 9.42 13.34 -0.58
N LYS A 206 8.10 13.37 -0.35
CA LYS A 206 7.25 12.18 -0.17
C LYS A 206 5.86 12.40 -0.75
N TYR A 207 5.17 11.31 -1.04
CA TYR A 207 3.75 11.32 -1.31
C TYR A 207 2.97 11.26 0.00
N ILE A 208 2.10 12.24 0.22
CA ILE A 208 1.24 12.33 1.40
C ILE A 208 -0.20 12.40 0.93
N SER A 209 -1.08 11.56 1.50
CA SER A 209 -2.49 11.53 1.12
C SER A 209 -3.11 12.90 1.35
N SER A 210 -3.81 13.42 0.34
CA SER A 210 -4.36 14.77 0.33
C SER A 210 -5.88 14.72 0.32
N TYR A 211 -6.50 15.31 1.36
CA TYR A 211 -7.95 15.37 1.46
C TYR A 211 -8.57 16.15 0.31
N GLU A 212 -8.03 17.33 -0.02
CA GLU A 212 -8.56 18.18 -1.08
C GLU A 212 -8.45 17.49 -2.44
N MET A 213 -7.29 16.91 -2.76
CA MET A 213 -7.11 16.20 -4.04
C MET A 213 -7.94 14.92 -4.11
N THR A 214 -8.09 14.20 -3.00
CA THR A 214 -8.96 13.02 -2.95
C THR A 214 -10.43 13.41 -3.16
N LYS A 215 -10.85 14.56 -2.62
CA LYS A 215 -12.20 15.10 -2.86
C LYS A 215 -12.39 15.49 -4.33
N HIS A 216 -11.44 16.20 -4.92
CA HIS A 216 -11.50 16.57 -6.33
C HIS A 216 -11.59 15.32 -7.23
N LEU A 217 -10.79 14.29 -6.93
CA LEU A 217 -10.80 13.02 -7.65
C LEU A 217 -12.17 12.31 -7.60
N HIS A 218 -12.83 12.31 -6.44
CA HIS A 218 -14.19 11.76 -6.31
C HIS A 218 -15.24 12.61 -7.05
N GLU A 219 -15.14 13.93 -7.01
CA GLU A 219 -16.06 14.84 -7.73
C GLU A 219 -15.95 14.70 -9.24
N GLU A 220 -14.73 14.53 -9.77
CA GLU A 220 -14.51 14.26 -11.19
C GLU A 220 -15.07 12.89 -11.59
N ARG A 221 -14.79 11.85 -10.79
CA ARG A 221 -15.30 10.50 -11.07
C ARG A 221 -16.83 10.47 -11.01
N LEU A 222 -17.44 11.25 -10.12
CA LEU A 222 -18.90 11.32 -9.99
C LEU A 222 -19.53 11.77 -11.30
N LYS A 223 -19.03 12.86 -11.89
CA LYS A 223 -19.51 13.35 -13.19
C LYS A 223 -19.41 12.28 -14.28
N LYS A 224 -18.27 11.57 -14.32
CA LYS A 224 -18.07 10.50 -15.28
C LYS A 224 -19.08 9.36 -15.11
N TYR A 225 -19.37 8.95 -13.87
CA TYR A 225 -20.36 7.90 -13.61
C TYR A 225 -21.79 8.36 -13.87
N GLU A 226 -22.09 9.65 -13.67
CA GLU A 226 -23.38 10.22 -14.07
C GLU A 226 -23.55 10.19 -15.60
N GLU A 227 -22.50 10.53 -16.36
CA GLU A 227 -22.48 10.43 -17.82
C GLU A 227 -22.62 8.97 -18.29
N GLU A 228 -21.81 8.05 -17.76
CA GLU A 228 -21.85 6.62 -18.10
C GLU A 228 -23.21 5.99 -17.77
N PHE A 229 -23.82 6.38 -16.65
CA PHE A 229 -25.18 5.94 -16.28
C PHE A 229 -26.24 6.51 -17.22
N ALA A 230 -26.14 7.79 -17.60
CA ALA A 230 -27.07 8.42 -18.52
C ALA A 230 -27.01 7.80 -19.93
N GLU A 231 -25.82 7.38 -20.38
CA GLU A 231 -25.64 6.74 -21.68
C GLU A 231 -26.20 5.30 -21.73
N ASN A 232 -26.08 4.55 -20.64
CA ASN A 232 -26.50 3.16 -20.59
C ASN A 232 -27.08 2.76 -19.22
N PRO A 233 -28.31 3.22 -18.88
CA PRO A 233 -28.88 2.99 -17.56
C PRO A 233 -29.24 1.52 -17.36
N ASN A 234 -28.45 0.85 -16.52
CA ASN A 234 -28.65 -0.53 -16.09
C ASN A 234 -28.21 -0.74 -14.64
N GLU A 235 -28.49 -1.93 -14.08
CA GLU A 235 -28.17 -2.30 -12.70
C GLU A 235 -26.69 -2.08 -12.34
N MET A 236 -25.77 -2.40 -13.26
CA MET A 236 -24.34 -2.27 -13.03
C MET A 236 -23.92 -0.80 -12.92
N SER A 237 -24.30 0.01 -13.92
CA SER A 237 -24.00 1.45 -13.92
C SER A 237 -24.67 2.19 -12.74
N LEU A 238 -25.86 1.76 -12.32
CA LEU A 238 -26.54 2.29 -11.13
C LEU A 238 -25.76 1.94 -9.86
N GLY A 239 -25.32 0.69 -9.73
CA GLY A 239 -24.51 0.23 -8.60
C GLY A 239 -23.19 0.99 -8.48
N TRP A 240 -22.50 1.25 -9.59
CA TRP A 240 -21.26 2.05 -9.64
C TRP A 240 -21.49 3.49 -9.18
N LEU A 241 -22.51 4.15 -9.73
CA LEU A 241 -22.87 5.52 -9.35
C LEU A 241 -23.23 5.62 -7.86
N LEU A 242 -24.04 4.69 -7.35
CA LEU A 242 -24.42 4.67 -5.93
C LEU A 242 -23.25 4.36 -5.01
N GLY A 243 -22.36 3.44 -5.40
CA GLY A 243 -21.14 3.13 -4.65
C GLY A 243 -20.25 4.35 -4.51
N LEU A 244 -20.02 5.06 -5.61
CA LEU A 244 -19.24 6.28 -5.60
C LEU A 244 -19.92 7.41 -4.81
N CYS A 245 -21.23 7.56 -4.92
CA CYS A 245 -22.00 8.49 -4.07
C CYS A 245 -21.79 8.20 -2.59
N ALA A 246 -21.84 6.92 -2.21
CA ALA A 246 -21.65 6.49 -0.83
C ALA A 246 -20.25 6.83 -0.35
N PHE A 247 -19.20 6.35 -1.03
CA PHE A 247 -17.82 6.50 -0.57
C PHE A 247 -17.23 7.90 -0.78
N GLY A 248 -17.63 8.61 -1.84
CA GLY A 248 -17.28 10.01 -2.08
C GLY A 248 -17.94 10.97 -1.08
N GLY A 249 -18.92 10.50 -0.32
CA GLY A 249 -19.62 11.29 0.69
C GLY A 249 -20.72 12.19 0.14
N PHE A 250 -21.28 11.83 -1.01
CA PHE A 250 -22.35 12.56 -1.70
C PHE A 250 -23.72 12.03 -1.25
N LEU A 251 -24.08 12.25 0.02
CA LEU A 251 -25.31 11.71 0.63
C LEU A 251 -26.56 12.09 -0.15
N ASP A 252 -26.77 13.40 -0.33
CA ASP A 252 -28.01 13.91 -0.92
C ASP A 252 -28.14 13.43 -2.37
N ARG A 253 -27.04 13.44 -3.13
CA ARG A 253 -27.04 12.92 -4.50
C ARG A 253 -27.34 11.43 -4.55
N GLY A 254 -26.78 10.63 -3.64
CA GLY A 254 -27.10 9.20 -3.54
C GLY A 254 -28.59 8.95 -3.30
N LYS A 255 -29.24 9.76 -2.46
CA LYS A 255 -30.69 9.67 -2.22
C LYS A 255 -31.51 10.04 -3.46
N GLU A 256 -31.12 11.10 -4.15
CA GLU A 256 -31.75 11.50 -5.41
C GLU A 256 -31.67 10.38 -6.44
N VAL A 257 -30.47 9.83 -6.68
CA VAL A 257 -30.26 8.73 -7.62
C VAL A 257 -31.15 7.52 -7.30
N ILE A 258 -31.32 7.15 -6.04
CA ILE A 258 -32.24 6.06 -5.64
C ILE A 258 -33.68 6.42 -6.01
N SER A 259 -34.14 7.62 -5.65
CA SER A 259 -35.52 8.06 -5.91
C SER A 259 -35.85 8.27 -7.39
N GLU A 260 -34.87 8.70 -8.19
CA GLU A 260 -35.03 8.93 -9.63
C GLU A 260 -35.07 7.60 -10.42
N ASN A 261 -34.63 6.50 -9.83
CA ASN A 261 -34.43 5.21 -10.51
C ASN A 261 -35.15 4.03 -9.84
N GLU A 262 -36.24 4.29 -9.11
CA GLU A 262 -37.03 3.25 -8.43
C GLU A 262 -37.46 2.11 -9.38
N ASP A 263 -37.91 2.44 -10.59
CA ASP A 263 -38.30 1.43 -11.58
C ASP A 263 -37.16 0.49 -11.96
N LEU A 264 -35.94 1.02 -12.10
CA LEU A 264 -34.75 0.23 -12.45
C LEU A 264 -34.33 -0.67 -11.26
N ILE A 265 -34.46 -0.16 -10.03
CA ILE A 265 -34.23 -0.93 -8.80
C ILE A 265 -35.22 -2.09 -8.66
N LEU A 266 -36.51 -1.83 -8.92
CA LEU A 266 -37.53 -2.88 -8.87
C LEU A 266 -37.31 -3.94 -9.95
N GLN A 267 -36.84 -3.54 -11.13
CA GLN A 267 -36.51 -4.46 -12.24
C GLN A 267 -35.31 -5.37 -11.92
N SER A 268 -34.33 -4.92 -11.12
CA SER A 268 -33.22 -5.76 -10.66
C SER A 268 -33.61 -6.74 -9.54
N GLY A 269 -34.85 -6.66 -9.04
CA GLY A 269 -35.36 -7.54 -7.98
C GLY A 269 -35.01 -7.06 -6.56
N SER A 270 -34.61 -5.79 -6.41
CA SER A 270 -34.41 -5.13 -5.12
C SER A 270 -35.53 -4.12 -4.84
N THR A 271 -35.67 -3.64 -3.61
CA THR A 271 -36.54 -2.49 -3.30
C THR A 271 -35.72 -1.22 -3.05
N PRO A 272 -36.28 -0.02 -3.30
CA PRO A 272 -35.61 1.24 -2.96
C PRO A 272 -35.16 1.30 -1.50
N GLU A 273 -35.93 0.73 -0.57
CA GLU A 273 -35.55 0.66 0.85
C GLU A 273 -34.31 -0.20 1.08
N GLN A 274 -34.22 -1.36 0.43
CA GLN A 274 -33.03 -2.23 0.54
C GLN A 274 -31.78 -1.53 -0.01
N ILE A 275 -31.90 -0.89 -1.18
CA ILE A 275 -30.79 -0.13 -1.77
C ILE A 275 -30.40 1.05 -0.86
N TYR A 276 -31.37 1.72 -0.23
CA TYR A 276 -31.10 2.80 0.72
C TYR A 276 -30.38 2.31 1.98
N GLU A 277 -30.73 1.14 2.51
CA GLU A 277 -30.04 0.53 3.65
C GLU A 277 -28.58 0.19 3.30
N ASP A 278 -28.35 -0.48 2.16
CA ASP A 278 -27.01 -0.83 1.67
C ASP A 278 -26.16 0.42 1.41
N PHE A 279 -26.76 1.45 0.79
CA PHE A 279 -26.11 2.73 0.57
C PHE A 279 -25.68 3.39 1.88
N ASN A 280 -26.54 3.43 2.90
CA ASN A 280 -26.21 4.04 4.20
C ASN A 280 -25.14 3.26 4.96
N PHE A 281 -25.12 1.93 4.81
CA PHE A 281 -24.07 1.09 5.39
C PHE A 281 -22.70 1.49 4.83
N LEU A 282 -22.55 1.55 3.51
CA LEU A 282 -21.29 1.96 2.88
C LEU A 282 -20.94 3.41 3.12
N TYR A 283 -21.94 4.31 3.07
CA TYR A 283 -21.76 5.70 3.42
C TYR A 283 -21.18 5.81 4.83
N SER A 284 -21.64 5.03 5.80
CA SER A 284 -21.06 5.04 7.15
C SER A 284 -19.64 4.48 7.19
N TYR A 285 -19.37 3.40 6.45
CA TYR A 285 -18.05 2.76 6.38
C TYR A 285 -16.96 3.66 5.80
N ARG A 286 -17.32 4.58 4.89
CA ARG A 286 -16.36 5.53 4.29
C ARG A 286 -15.65 6.43 5.31
N LEU A 287 -16.25 6.67 6.48
CA LEU A 287 -15.78 7.70 7.41
C LEU A 287 -14.36 7.42 7.88
N GLU A 288 -14.07 6.15 8.19
CA GLU A 288 -12.72 5.72 8.54
C GLU A 288 -11.73 6.02 7.40
N SER A 289 -12.16 5.85 6.16
CA SER A 289 -11.31 6.06 5.00
C SER A 289 -10.95 7.54 4.83
N TRP A 290 -11.93 8.43 4.92
CA TRP A 290 -11.72 9.88 4.87
C TRP A 290 -10.94 10.41 6.07
N GLU A 291 -11.08 9.82 7.25
CA GLU A 291 -10.28 10.16 8.43
C GLU A 291 -8.80 9.81 8.23
N ARG A 292 -8.49 8.65 7.65
CA ARG A 292 -7.12 8.26 7.29
C ARG A 292 -6.50 9.22 6.29
N VAL A 293 -7.25 9.59 5.24
CA VAL A 293 -6.79 10.58 4.24
C VAL A 293 -6.54 11.94 4.90
N ARG A 294 -7.48 12.44 5.70
CA ARG A 294 -7.36 13.73 6.41
C ARG A 294 -6.14 13.76 7.34
N ALA A 295 -5.80 12.62 7.94
CA ALA A 295 -4.64 12.50 8.79
C ALA A 295 -3.31 12.47 8.02
N GLY A 296 -3.32 12.38 6.69
CA GLY A 296 -2.10 12.16 5.89
C GLY A 296 -1.53 10.76 6.06
N LYS A 297 -2.36 9.78 6.45
CA LYS A 297 -1.94 8.46 6.93
C LYS A 297 -2.47 7.31 6.09
N TRP A 298 -2.91 7.56 4.85
CA TRP A 298 -3.20 6.45 3.95
C TRP A 298 -1.90 5.79 3.50
N MET A 299 -1.52 4.71 4.20
CA MET A 299 -0.47 3.77 3.86
C MET A 299 -1.16 2.46 3.46
#